data_AF-A0A1G2K7C0-F1
#
_entry.id   AF-A0A1G2K7C0-F1
#
_cell.length_a   1.000
_cell.length_b   1.000
_cell.length_c   1.000
_cell.angle_alpha   90.00
_cell.angle_beta   90.00
_cell.angle_gamma   90.00
#
_symmetry.space_group_name_H-M   'P 1'
#
loop_
_entity.id
_entity.type
_entity.pdbx_description
1 polymer ?
#
loop_
_entity_poly.entity_id
_entity_poly.type
_entity_poly.pdbx_seq_one_letter_code
_entity_poly.pdbx_strand_id
1 'polypeptide(L)' 'MLPLGFLGLVLIFVGGAIFWFKNKVVGSVLLSIGSLFSGIDGLASDHEYLGVFMLFLALWWAISAYVEYKKSKDNSDSV' A
#
# COMPACT_ATOMS: atom_id res chain seq x y z
N MET A 1 14.34 -18.70 6.73
CA MET A 1 13.08 -18.21 6.16
C MET A 1 13.08 -16.70 6.30
N LEU A 2 12.98 -15.95 5.21
CA LEU A 2 12.86 -14.48 5.28
C LEU A 2 11.49 -14.16 5.91
N PRO A 3 11.42 -13.38 7.01
CA PRO A 3 10.14 -13.01 7.61
C PRO A 3 9.34 -12.19 6.60
N LEU A 4 8.08 -12.55 6.39
CA LEU A 4 7.19 -11.86 5.44
C LEU A 4 7.07 -10.38 5.80
N GLY A 5 7.21 -10.03 7.09
CA GLY A 5 7.29 -8.65 7.55
C GLY A 5 8.44 -7.84 6.95
N PHE A 6 9.61 -8.45 6.71
CA PHE A 6 10.75 -7.76 6.11
C PHE A 6 10.50 -7.46 4.63
N LEU A 7 9.87 -8.38 3.90
CA LEU A 7 9.42 -8.16 2.53
C LEU A 7 8.37 -7.03 2.46
N GLY A 8 7.42 -7.02 3.41
CA GLY A 8 6.44 -5.93 3.55
C GLY A 8 7.11 -4.56 3.74
N LEU A 9 8.07 -4.47 4.66
CA LEU A 9 8.83 -3.24 4.93
C LEU A 9 9.59 -2.73 3.70
N VAL A 10 10.24 -3.61 2.95
CA VAL A 10 10.93 -3.27 1.69
C VAL A 10 9.93 -2.75 0.66
N LEU A 11 8.75 -3.38 0.53
CA LEU A 11 7.70 -2.89 -0.36
C LEU A 11 7.17 -1.51 0.04
N ILE A 12 7.02 -1.22 1.35
CA ILE A 12 6.62 0.11 1.82
C ILE A 12 7.67 1.14 1.43
N PHE A 13 8.96 0.82 1.61
CA PHE A 13 10.05 1.74 1.30
C PHE A 13 10.16 2.03 -0.21
N VAL A 14 10.07 0.98 -1.03
CA VAL A 14 10.08 1.08 -2.49
C VAL A 14 8.80 1.77 -3.00
N GLY A 15 7.65 1.46 -2.41
CA GLY A 15 6.36 2.10 -2.71
C GLY A 15 6.36 3.59 -2.40
N GLY A 16 6.92 3.98 -1.25
CA GLY A 16 7.11 5.38 -0.86
C GLY A 16 8.04 6.14 -1.81
N ALA A 17 9.14 5.52 -2.23
CA ALA A 17 10.04 6.11 -3.22
C ALA A 17 9.34 6.31 -4.58
N ILE A 18 8.57 5.32 -5.04
CA ILE A 18 7.82 5.42 -6.32
C ILE A 18 6.69 6.45 -6.23
N PHE A 19 6.01 6.52 -5.08
CA PHE A 19 4.98 7.51 -4.78
C PHE A 19 5.53 8.93 -4.91
N TRP A 20 6.75 9.16 -4.42
CA TRP A 20 7.40 10.46 -4.44
C TRP A 20 7.97 10.85 -5.81
N PHE A 21 8.58 9.89 -6.53
CA PHE A 21 9.38 10.21 -7.72
C PHE A 21 8.71 9.96 -9.07
N LYS A 22 7.79 8.98 -9.19
CA LYS A 22 7.30 8.56 -10.51
C LYS A 22 5.80 8.62 -10.66
N ASN A 23 5.06 7.91 -9.82
CA ASN A 23 3.63 7.75 -10.03
C ASN A 23 2.94 7.51 -8.69
N LYS A 24 2.12 8.48 -8.28
CA LYS A 24 1.37 8.44 -7.01
C LYS A 24 0.47 7.20 -6.95
N VAL A 25 -0.15 6.81 -8.06
CA VAL A 25 -1.01 5.62 -8.12
C VAL A 25 -0.24 4.34 -7.83
N VAL A 26 0.89 4.12 -8.52
CA VAL A 26 1.70 2.91 -8.37
C VAL A 26 2.35 2.85 -6.98
N GLY A 27 2.80 4.00 -6.47
CA GLY A 27 3.35 4.11 -5.13
C GLY A 27 2.33 3.80 -4.04
N SER A 28 1.10 4.32 -4.16
CA SER A 28 0.00 4.02 -3.25
C SER A 28 -0.37 2.53 -3.25
N VAL A 29 -0.38 1.88 -4.42
CA VAL A 29 -0.64 0.43 -4.51
C VAL A 29 0.47 -0.38 -3.84
N LEU A 30 1.75 -0.06 -4.07
CA LEU A 30 2.85 -0.73 -3.38
C LEU A 30 2.83 -0.49 -1.86
N LEU A 31 2.44 0.71 -1.42
CA LEU A 31 2.28 1.04 0.01
C LEU A 31 1.16 0.21 0.64
N SER A 32 0.02 0.04 -0.05
CA SER A 32 -1.06 -0.85 0.41
C SER A 32 -0.59 -2.29 0.57
N ILE A 33 0.09 -2.82 -0.45
CA ILE A 33 0.56 -4.21 -0.46
C ILE A 33 1.63 -4.40 0.61
N GLY A 34 2.60 -3.48 0.73
CA GLY A 34 3.63 -3.52 1.75
C GLY A 34 3.07 -3.45 3.18
N SER A 35 2.04 -2.62 3.39
CA SER A 35 1.34 -2.51 4.68
C SER A 35 0.57 -3.77 5.03
N LEU A 36 -0.04 -4.45 4.03
CA LEU A 36 -0.67 -5.76 4.24
C LEU A 36 0.35 -6.85 4.59
N PHE A 37 1.46 -6.94 3.85
CA PHE A 37 2.51 -7.93 4.13
C PHE A 37 3.19 -7.72 5.47
N SER A 38 3.43 -6.47 5.87
CA SER A 38 3.94 -6.14 7.19
C SER A 38 2.90 -6.38 8.29
N GLY A 39 1.62 -6.15 7.99
CA GLY A 39 0.50 -6.38 8.90
C GLY A 39 0.24 -7.87 9.16
N ILE A 40 0.48 -8.75 8.19
CA ILE A 40 0.34 -10.21 8.35
C ILE A 40 1.35 -10.76 9.37
N ASP A 41 2.58 -10.25 9.36
CA ASP A 41 3.62 -10.62 10.34
C ASP A 41 3.24 -10.12 11.76
N GLY A 42 2.65 -8.93 11.87
CA GLY A 42 2.09 -8.39 13.10
C GLY A 42 0.78 -9.04 13.56
N LEU A 43 -0.04 -9.55 12.63
CA LEU A 43 -1.23 -10.37 12.91
C LEU A 43 -0.84 -11.72 13.48
N ALA A 44 0.29 -12.28 13.04
CA ALA A 44 0.81 -13.55 13.50
C ALA A 44 1.49 -13.47 14.88
N SER A 45 1.82 -12.26 15.36
CA SER A 45 2.59 -12.05 16.59
C SER A 45 1.84 -11.11 17.56
N ASP A 46 1.08 -11.68 18.50
CA ASP A 46 0.49 -11.08 19.74
C ASP A 46 -0.17 -9.67 19.67
N HIS A 47 -0.23 -9.04 18.49
CA HIS A 47 -0.58 -7.64 18.29
C HIS A 47 -1.60 -7.50 17.17
N GLU A 48 -2.75 -8.16 17.34
CA GLU A 48 -3.91 -8.08 16.44
C GLU A 48 -4.30 -6.62 16.12
N TYR A 49 -4.21 -5.72 17.09
CA TYR A 49 -4.47 -4.29 16.91
C TYR A 49 -3.53 -3.62 15.90
N LEU A 50 -2.25 -4.01 15.87
CA LEU A 50 -1.27 -3.49 14.93
C LEU A 50 -1.58 -3.97 13.51
N GLY A 51 -1.96 -5.24 13.38
CA GLY A 51 -2.42 -5.84 12.14
C GLY A 51 -3.65 -5.15 11.55
N VAL A 52 -4.68 -4.91 12.37
CA VAL A 52 -5.90 -4.19 11.98
C VAL A 52 -5.56 -2.74 11.58
N PHE A 53 -4.70 -2.05 12.33
CA PHE A 53 -4.25 -0.70 11.99
C PHE A 53 -3.52 -0.66 10.64
N MET A 54 -2.63 -1.62 10.35
CA MET A 54 -1.95 -1.72 9.07
C MET A 54 -2.90 -2.05 7.91
N LEU A 55 -3.99 -2.79 8.18
CA LEU A 55 -5.04 -3.07 7.20
C LEU A 55 -5.85 -1.81 6.87
N PHE A 56 -6.19 -0.99 7.87
CA PHE A 56 -6.83 0.31 7.64
C PHE A 56 -5.95 1.26 6.83
N LEU A 57 -4.64 1.31 7.14
CA LEU A 57 -3.66 2.06 6.35
C LEU A 57 -3.63 1.56 4.91
N ALA A 58 -3.57 0.24 4.69
CA ALA A 58 -3.58 -0.32 3.36
C ALA A 58 -4.85 0.04 2.59
N LEU A 59 -6.00 0.03 3.25
CA LEU A 59 -7.28 0.41 2.66
C LEU A 59 -7.29 1.89 2.25
N TRP A 60 -6.77 2.77 3.10
CA TRP A 60 -6.64 4.21 2.83
C TRP A 60 -5.83 4.44 1.55
N TRP A 61 -4.67 3.79 1.44
CA TRP A 61 -3.77 3.93 0.28
C TRP A 61 -4.42 3.37 -1.00
N ALA A 62 -5.17 2.28 -0.88
CA ALA A 62 -5.89 1.68 -2.00
C ALA A 62 -7.01 2.59 -2.52
N ILE A 63 -7.75 3.24 -1.61
CA ILE A 63 -8.79 4.21 -1.97
C ILE A 63 -8.16 5.42 -2.67
N SER A 64 -7.06 5.95 -2.14
CA SER A 64 -6.35 7.07 -2.76
C SER A 64 -5.87 6.72 -4.17
N ALA A 65 -5.26 5.53 -4.35
CA ALA A 65 -4.87 5.02 -5.67
C ALA A 65 -6.06 4.88 -6.61
N TYR A 66 -7.19 4.36 -6.11
CA TYR A 66 -8.40 4.14 -6.90
C TYR A 66 -9.04 5.46 -7.36
N VAL A 67 -9.11 6.47 -6.48
CA VAL A 67 -9.63 7.80 -6.84
C VAL A 67 -8.77 8.43 -7.93
N GLU A 68 -7.45 8.34 -7.81
CA GLU A 68 -6.52 8.93 -8.77
C GLU A 68 -6.49 8.15 -10.09
N TYR A 69 -6.64 6.82 -10.05
CA TYR A 69 -6.88 5.98 -11.23
C TYR A 69 -8.19 6.35 -11.94
N LYS A 70 -9.29 6.48 -11.20
CA LYS A 70 -10.60 6.86 -11.75
C LYS A 70 -10.51 8.23 -12.41
N LYS A 71 -9.85 9.19 -11.76
CA LYS A 71 -9.63 10.53 -12.30
C LYS A 71 -8.82 10.51 -13.60
N SER A 72 -7.80 9.66 -13.70
CA SER A 72 -7.03 9.49 -14.93
C SER A 72 -7.84 8.86 -16.06
N LYS A 73 -8.81 7.99 -15.73
CA LYS A 73 -9.67 7.32 -16.72
C LYS A 73 -10.76 8.24 -17.25
N ASP A 74 -11.45 8.99 -16.37
CA ASP A 74 -12.45 10.00 -16.75
C ASP A 74 -11.88 11.06 -17.71
N ASN A 75 -10.62 11.46 -17.50
CA ASN A 75 -9.92 12.42 -18.36
C ASN A 75 -9.51 11.86 -19.73
N SER A 76 -9.49 10.52 -19.89
CA SER A 76 -9.19 9.86 -21.18
C SER A 76 -10.44 9.62 -22.00
N ASP A 77 -11.61 9.52 -21.38
CA ASP A 77 -12.89 9.27 -22.04
C ASP A 77 -13.56 10.58 -22.53
N SER A 78 -12.99 11.74 -22.19
CA SER A 78 -13.47 13.08 -22.53
C SER A 78 -12.69 13.77 -23.67
N VAL A 79 -11.78 13.06 -24.33
CA VAL A 79 -11.01 13.49 -25.52
C VAL A 79 -11.37 12.62 -26.70
#